data_AF-I4A737-F1
#
_entry.id   AF-I4A737-F1
#
_cell.length_a   1.000
_cell.length_b   1.000
_cell.length_c   1.000
_cell.angle_alpha   90.00
_cell.angle_beta   90.00
_cell.angle_gamma   90.00
#
_symmetry.space_group_name_H-M   'P 1'
#
loop_
_entity.id
_entity.type
_entity.pdbx_description
1 polymer ?
#
loop_
_entity_poly.entity_id
_entity_poly.type
_entity_poly.pdbx_seq_one_letter_code
_entity_poly.pdbx_strand_id
1 'polypeptide(L)'
;MQIGRKIYYELTIGDVVLTTLEKLNGINTTKEQDFAMYDALQAYSPEAIGVMQLEYGQYQSDFLTANSWKVDLETGSLIFNYPIFEQPLSIKVEQLESENTSLRSQVSQMETTISNQQSLIDELTLQLGHALLGGAL
;
A
#
# COMPACT_ATOMS: atom_id res chain seq x y z
N MET A 1 17.44 -35.53 7.15
CA MET A 1 18.05 -34.20 6.94
C MET A 1 16.94 -33.19 6.86
N GLN A 2 17.10 -32.06 7.56
CA GLN A 2 16.20 -30.91 7.45
C GLN A 2 16.47 -30.18 6.13
N ILE A 3 15.41 -29.89 5.39
CA ILE A 3 15.48 -29.25 4.07
C ILE A 3 14.51 -28.08 4.08
N GLY A 4 15.03 -26.88 3.85
CA GLY A 4 14.20 -25.68 3.72
C GLY A 4 13.41 -25.64 2.42
N ARG A 5 12.64 -24.58 2.23
CA ARG A 5 11.82 -24.40 1.03
C ARG A 5 12.71 -24.16 -0.20
N LYS A 6 12.22 -24.59 -1.36
CA LYS A 6 12.72 -24.11 -2.64
C LYS A 6 11.75 -23.11 -3.21
N ILE A 7 12.31 -22.00 -3.67
CA ILE A 7 11.59 -20.95 -4.38
C ILE A 7 12.00 -21.03 -5.84
N TYR A 8 11.04 -21.38 -6.69
CA TYR A 8 11.19 -21.32 -8.15
C TYR A 8 10.59 -20.04 -8.64
N TYR A 9 11.34 -19.27 -9.41
CA TYR A 9 10.95 -17.94 -9.84
C TYR A 9 11.43 -17.64 -11.26
N GLU A 10 10.73 -16.77 -11.97
CA GLU A 10 11.13 -16.32 -13.30
C GLU A 10 12.36 -15.41 -13.20
N LEU A 11 13.43 -15.74 -13.94
CA LEU A 11 14.69 -14.97 -13.89
C LEU A 11 14.57 -13.55 -14.44
N THR A 12 13.54 -13.27 -15.24
CA THR A 12 13.32 -11.98 -15.92
C THR A 12 12.62 -10.96 -15.04
N ILE A 13 11.70 -11.41 -14.17
CA ILE A 13 10.83 -10.53 -13.37
C ILE A 13 10.80 -10.84 -11.88
N GLY A 14 11.32 -12.00 -11.46
CA GLY A 14 11.38 -12.40 -10.05
C GLY A 14 10.10 -13.03 -9.50
N ASP A 15 9.06 -13.20 -10.32
CA ASP A 15 7.78 -13.76 -9.91
C ASP A 15 7.92 -15.24 -9.56
N VAL A 16 7.31 -15.64 -8.43
CA VAL A 16 7.42 -17.00 -7.91
C VAL A 16 6.37 -17.89 -8.55
N VAL A 17 6.86 -18.95 -9.19
CA VAL A 17 6.06 -19.97 -9.91
C VAL A 17 5.68 -21.10 -8.97
N LEU A 18 6.61 -21.53 -8.12
CA LEU A 18 6.40 -22.62 -7.17
C LEU A 18 7.19 -22.38 -5.90
N THR A 19 6.55 -22.62 -4.77
CA THR A 19 7.22 -22.73 -3.46
C THR A 19 6.99 -24.12 -2.90
N THR A 20 8.07 -24.85 -2.64
CA THR A 20 7.96 -26.17 -2.01
C THR A 20 7.82 -26.04 -0.49
N LEU A 21 7.29 -27.09 0.13
CA LEU A 21 7.25 -27.20 1.58
C LEU A 21 8.60 -27.65 2.13
N GLU A 22 8.87 -27.26 3.37
CA GLU A 22 10.00 -27.77 4.13
C GLU A 22 9.82 -29.24 4.48
N LYS A 23 10.94 -29.95 4.65
CA LYS A 23 10.94 -31.35 5.05
C LYS A 23 11.83 -31.52 6.28
N LEU A 24 11.25 -32.01 7.38
CA LEU A 24 12.01 -32.37 8.58
C LEU A 24 12.95 -33.56 8.30
N ASN A 25 12.45 -34.53 7.52
CA ASN A 25 13.19 -35.69 7.06
C ASN A 25 12.85 -35.99 5.60
N GLY A 26 13.78 -35.71 4.70
CA GLY A 26 13.63 -36.03 3.29
C GLY A 26 14.95 -36.08 2.55
N ILE A 27 14.86 -36.31 1.24
CA ILE A 27 15.95 -36.21 0.28
C ILE A 27 15.78 -34.88 -0.45
N ASN A 28 16.87 -34.11 -0.57
CA ASN A 28 16.85 -32.89 -1.35
C ASN A 28 16.86 -33.25 -2.83
N THR A 29 15.84 -32.82 -3.56
CA THR A 29 15.71 -33.05 -5.00
C THR A 29 16.63 -32.11 -5.78
N THR A 30 16.90 -32.39 -7.05
CA THR A 30 17.52 -31.41 -7.95
C THR A 30 16.45 -30.61 -8.70
N LYS A 31 16.85 -29.50 -9.31
CA LYS A 31 15.94 -28.69 -10.13
C LYS A 31 15.28 -29.52 -11.23
N GLU A 32 16.04 -30.38 -11.90
CA GLU A 32 15.58 -31.25 -12.98
C GLU A 32 14.54 -32.27 -12.49
N GLN A 33 14.77 -32.85 -11.30
CA GLN A 33 13.81 -33.76 -10.67
C GLN A 33 12.51 -33.05 -10.32
N ASP A 34 12.60 -31.82 -9.80
CA ASP A 34 11.42 -31.04 -9.44
C ASP A 34 10.61 -30.61 -10.69
N PHE A 35 11.28 -30.25 -11.79
CA PHE A 35 10.62 -29.97 -13.08
C PHE A 35 9.85 -31.17 -13.63
N ALA A 36 10.34 -32.40 -13.42
CA ALA A 36 9.63 -33.61 -13.79
C ALA A 36 8.46 -33.95 -12.85
N MET A 37 8.47 -33.44 -11.61
CA MET A 37 7.51 -33.80 -10.57
C MET A 37 6.35 -32.81 -10.44
N TYR A 38 6.58 -31.52 -10.70
CA TYR A 38 5.58 -30.47 -10.49
C TYR A 38 5.06 -29.90 -11.81
N ASP A 39 3.75 -30.08 -12.05
CA ASP A 39 3.07 -29.56 -13.24
C ASP A 39 3.19 -28.04 -13.38
N ALA A 40 3.24 -27.31 -12.26
CA ALA A 40 3.42 -25.85 -12.24
C ALA A 40 4.71 -25.40 -12.96
N LEU A 41 5.76 -26.23 -12.94
CA LEU A 41 7.04 -25.93 -13.60
C LEU A 41 7.04 -26.32 -15.09
N GLN A 42 6.18 -27.25 -15.51
CA GLN A 42 6.16 -27.74 -16.90
C GLN A 42 5.70 -26.69 -17.91
N ALA A 43 5.01 -25.64 -17.45
CA ALA A 43 4.61 -24.51 -18.30
C ALA A 43 5.79 -23.59 -18.68
N TYR A 44 6.97 -23.79 -18.10
CA TYR A 44 8.12 -22.90 -18.24
C TYR A 44 9.34 -23.62 -18.81
N SER A 45 10.19 -22.88 -19.53
CA SER A 45 11.51 -23.39 -19.92
C SER A 45 12.39 -23.51 -18.67
N PRO A 46 13.07 -24.64 -18.42
CA PRO A 46 13.95 -24.79 -17.26
C PRO A 46 15.02 -23.69 -17.15
N GLU A 47 15.50 -23.17 -18.28
CA GLU A 47 16.52 -22.11 -18.34
C GLU A 47 15.97 -20.74 -17.95
N ALA A 48 14.65 -20.53 -18.01
CA ALA A 48 13.99 -19.27 -17.64
C ALA A 48 13.70 -19.19 -16.13
N ILE A 49 13.84 -20.29 -15.40
CA ILE A 49 13.46 -20.41 -13.99
C ILE A 49 14.69 -20.48 -13.08
N GLY A 50 14.79 -19.58 -12.12
CA GLY A 50 15.74 -19.65 -11.03
C GLY A 50 15.27 -20.61 -9.94
N VAL A 51 16.21 -21.09 -9.12
CA VAL A 51 15.88 -21.84 -7.90
C VAL A 51 16.71 -21.31 -6.74
N MET A 52 16.04 -20.95 -5.66
CA MET A 52 16.66 -20.58 -4.39
C MET A 52 16.28 -21.61 -3.33
N GLN A 53 17.28 -22.26 -2.74
CA GLN A 53 17.10 -23.18 -1.62
C GLN A 53 17.32 -22.40 -0.32
N LEU A 54 16.26 -22.26 0.47
CA LEU A 54 16.32 -21.64 1.78
C LEU A 54 16.85 -22.63 2.84
N GLU A 55 17.32 -22.08 3.96
CA GLU A 55 17.57 -22.84 5.17
C GLU A 55 16.25 -23.33 5.78
N TYR A 56 16.30 -24.44 6.53
CA TYR A 56 15.12 -24.96 7.21
C TYR A 56 14.63 -23.99 8.28
N GLY A 57 13.36 -23.58 8.21
CA GLY A 57 12.74 -22.61 9.11
C GLY A 57 12.96 -21.15 8.71
N GLN A 58 13.71 -20.88 7.64
CA GLN A 58 13.97 -19.51 7.18
C GLN A 58 12.67 -18.84 6.72
N TYR A 59 12.39 -17.65 7.24
CA TYR A 59 11.16 -16.87 6.98
C TYR A 59 9.86 -17.60 7.34
N GLN A 60 9.88 -18.55 8.29
CA GLN A 60 8.69 -19.35 8.62
C GLN A 60 7.48 -18.49 9.01
N SER A 61 7.68 -17.42 9.79
CA SER A 61 6.60 -16.50 10.15
C SER A 61 6.05 -15.75 8.94
N ASP A 62 6.92 -15.36 8.01
CA ASP A 62 6.53 -14.59 6.83
C ASP A 62 5.70 -15.45 5.87
N PHE A 63 6.11 -16.69 5.61
CA PHE A 63 5.32 -17.63 4.81
C PHE A 63 3.95 -17.97 5.42
N LEU A 64 3.78 -17.81 6.74
CA LEU A 64 2.50 -18.01 7.42
C LEU A 64 1.59 -16.77 7.37
N THR A 65 2.17 -15.58 7.24
CA THR A 65 1.45 -14.31 7.42
C THR A 65 1.33 -13.50 6.14
N ALA A 66 2.20 -13.68 5.15
CA ALA A 66 2.17 -12.97 3.89
C ALA A 66 1.10 -13.53 2.93
N ASN A 67 0.54 -12.66 2.09
CA ASN A 67 -0.35 -13.02 0.99
C ASN A 67 0.41 -13.61 -0.20
N SER A 68 1.59 -13.08 -0.48
CA SER A 68 2.44 -13.51 -1.58
C SER A 68 3.90 -13.11 -1.34
N TRP A 69 4.81 -13.64 -2.15
CA TRP A 69 6.22 -13.30 -2.13
C TRP A 69 6.83 -13.40 -3.53
N LYS A 70 7.89 -12.65 -3.75
CA LYS A 70 8.68 -12.63 -5.00
C LYS A 70 10.17 -12.58 -4.70
N VAL A 71 11.00 -12.89 -5.69
CA VAL A 71 12.45 -12.70 -5.61
C VAL A 71 12.81 -11.32 -6.18
N ASP A 72 13.55 -10.55 -5.41
CA ASP A 72 14.22 -9.35 -5.88
C ASP A 72 15.42 -9.75 -6.74
N LEU A 73 15.43 -9.37 -8.01
CA LEU A 73 16.50 -9.74 -8.95
C LEU A 73 17.81 -8.96 -8.73
N GLU A 74 17.75 -7.79 -8.07
CA GLU A 74 18.96 -7.01 -7.78
C GLU A 74 19.70 -7.59 -6.57
N THR A 75 18.95 -7.93 -5.52
CA THR A 75 19.51 -8.41 -4.24
C THR A 75 19.54 -9.92 -4.11
N GLY A 76 18.77 -10.64 -4.94
CA GLY A 76 18.57 -12.08 -4.81
C GLY A 76 17.83 -12.48 -3.54
N SER A 77 17.13 -11.55 -2.87
CA SER A 77 16.40 -11.80 -1.62
C SER A 77 14.90 -11.93 -1.85
N LEU A 78 14.17 -12.49 -0.88
CA LEU A 78 12.72 -12.53 -0.92
C LEU A 78 12.09 -11.21 -0.46
N ILE A 79 11.09 -10.76 -1.20
CA ILE A 79 10.18 -9.67 -0.82
C ILE A 79 8.82 -10.29 -0.52
N PHE A 80 8.29 -10.03 0.67
CA PHE A 80 6.98 -10.49 1.11
C PHE A 80 5.95 -9.36 1.01
N ASN A 81 4.75 -9.73 0.55
CA ASN A 81 3.58 -8.86 0.56
C ASN A 81 2.64 -9.31 1.68
N TYR A 82 2.54 -8.50 2.73
CA TYR A 82 1.71 -8.81 3.89
C TYR A 82 0.27 -8.29 3.72
N PRO A 83 -0.74 -8.98 4.28
CA PRO A 83 -2.10 -8.49 4.25
C PRO A 83 -2.23 -7.16 4.99
N ILE A 84 -2.82 -6.18 4.32
CA ILE A 84 -3.25 -4.93 4.93
C ILE A 84 -4.76 -5.01 5.06
N PHE A 85 -5.25 -5.00 6.30
CA PHE A 85 -6.68 -5.03 6.58
C PHE A 85 -7.21 -3.60 6.64
N GLU A 86 -7.68 -3.09 5.51
CA GLU A 86 -8.32 -1.77 5.42
C GLU A 86 -9.83 -1.88 5.25
N GLN A 87 -10.54 -0.79 5.54
CA GLN A 87 -11.97 -0.70 5.22
C GLN A 87 -12.19 -0.71 3.70
N PRO A 88 -13.35 -1.18 3.21
CA PRO A 88 -13.67 -1.13 1.80
C PRO A 88 -13.54 0.30 1.24
N LEU A 89 -13.00 0.43 0.02
CA LEU A 89 -12.81 1.74 -0.61
C LEU A 89 -14.12 2.53 -0.74
N SER A 90 -15.25 1.86 -0.90
CA SER A 90 -16.57 2.51 -0.93
C SER A 90 -16.87 3.27 0.37
N ILE A 91 -16.59 2.67 1.53
CA ILE A 91 -16.77 3.30 2.83
C ILE A 91 -15.81 4.48 2.99
N LYS A 92 -14.56 4.32 2.53
CA LYS A 92 -13.57 5.39 2.59
C LYS A 92 -13.96 6.58 1.72
N VAL A 93 -14.46 6.33 0.51
CA VAL A 93 -14.93 7.37 -0.41
C VAL A 93 -16.15 8.09 0.18
N GLU A 94 -17.14 7.37 0.70
CA GLU A 94 -18.32 7.96 1.34
C GLU A 94 -17.93 8.87 2.52
N GLN A 95 -16.98 8.42 3.36
CA GLN A 95 -16.46 9.23 4.47
C GLN A 95 -15.78 10.50 3.95
N LEU A 96 -14.94 10.39 2.93
CA LEU A 96 -14.23 11.53 2.34
C LEU A 96 -15.18 12.52 1.67
N GLU A 97 -16.23 12.06 0.98
CA GLU A 97 -17.24 12.92 0.37
C GLU A 97 -18.05 13.68 1.43
N SER A 98 -18.41 13.00 2.52
CA SER A 98 -19.09 13.61 3.67
C SER A 98 -18.21 14.68 4.33
N GLU A 99 -16.93 14.38 4.57
CA GLU A 99 -15.96 15.32 5.12
C GLU A 99 -15.76 16.53 4.19
N ASN A 100 -15.63 16.31 2.88
CA ASN A 100 -15.48 17.38 1.89
C ASN A 100 -16.71 18.30 1.86
N THR A 101 -17.91 17.72 1.93
CA THR A 101 -19.18 18.48 1.99
C THR A 101 -19.24 19.35 3.25
N SER A 102 -18.85 18.79 4.40
CA SER A 102 -18.78 19.54 5.67
C SER A 102 -17.78 20.69 5.59
N LEU A 103 -16.57 20.42 5.07
CA LEU A 103 -15.53 21.44 4.91
C LEU A 103 -15.98 22.56 3.97
N ARG A 104 -16.63 22.24 2.85
CA ARG A 104 -17.19 23.24 1.93
C ARG A 104 -18.25 24.11 2.60
N SER A 105 -19.12 23.52 3.42
CA SER A 105 -20.11 24.28 4.18
C SER A 105 -19.46 25.23 5.18
N GLN A 106 -18.43 24.78 5.89
CA GLN A 106 -17.68 25.62 6.84
C GLN A 106 -17.00 26.79 6.12
N VAL A 107 -16.38 26.54 4.96
CA VAL A 107 -15.77 27.59 4.13
C VAL A 107 -16.82 28.63 3.71
N SER A 108 -17.98 28.21 3.20
CA SER A 108 -19.05 29.14 2.79
C SER A 108 -19.58 29.98 3.97
N GLN A 109 -19.70 29.37 5.15
CA GLN A 109 -20.10 30.09 6.36
C GLN A 109 -19.05 31.10 6.81
N MET A 110 -17.76 30.75 6.72
CA MET A 110 -16.66 31.68 7.00
C MET A 110 -16.67 32.85 6.02
N GLU A 111 -16.84 32.61 4.73
CA GLU A 111 -16.97 33.66 3.71
C GLU A 111 -18.12 34.62 4.01
N THR A 112 -19.28 34.09 4.40
CA THR A 112 -20.44 34.91 4.81
C THR A 112 -20.13 35.74 6.05
N THR A 113 -19.45 35.15 7.04
CA THR A 113 -19.06 35.83 8.28
C THR A 113 -18.09 36.97 7.99
N ILE A 114 -17.09 36.74 7.14
CA ILE A 114 -16.13 37.74 6.70
C ILE A 114 -16.83 38.88 5.97
N SER A 115 -17.76 38.57 5.06
CA SER A 115 -18.52 39.61 4.34
C SER A 115 -19.33 40.49 5.30
N ASN A 116 -20.01 39.88 6.28
CA ASN A 116 -20.78 40.62 7.27
C ASN A 116 -19.89 41.52 8.12
N GLN A 117 -18.72 41.01 8.54
CA GLN A 117 -17.74 41.81 9.28
C GLN A 117 -17.24 43.00 8.46
N GLN A 118 -16.99 42.82 7.16
CA GLN A 118 -16.58 43.92 6.28
C GLN A 118 -17.65 45.01 6.21
N SER A 119 -18.92 44.65 6.02
CA SER A 119 -20.01 45.65 6.00
C SER A 119 -20.13 46.44 7.31
N LEU A 120 -19.95 45.78 8.46
CA LEU A 120 -19.95 46.46 9.76
C LEU A 120 -18.76 47.42 9.91
N ILE A 121 -17.58 47.03 9.42
CA ILE A 121 -16.38 47.88 9.42
C ILE A 121 -16.61 49.11 8.52
N ASP A 122 -17.21 48.93 7.34
CA ASP A 122 -17.51 50.01 6.42
C ASP A 122 -18.52 51.00 7.03
N GLU A 123 -19.57 50.49 7.70
CA GLU A 123 -20.55 51.32 8.39
C GLU A 123 -19.93 52.15 9.52
N LEU A 124 -19.10 51.52 10.37
CA LEU A 124 -18.37 52.21 11.44
C LEU A 124 -17.43 53.29 10.88
N THR A 125 -16.75 52.99 9.77
CA THR A 125 -15.84 53.92 9.10
C THR A 125 -16.59 55.17 8.62
N LEU A 126 -17.79 54.99 8.05
CA LEU A 126 -18.64 56.10 7.62
C LEU A 126 -19.16 56.93 8.80
N GLN A 127 -19.61 56.29 9.89
CA GLN A 127 -20.08 56.98 11.10
C GLN A 127 -18.98 57.85 11.72
N LEU A 128 -17.76 57.32 11.82
CA LEU A 128 -16.61 58.06 12.32
C LEU A 128 -16.24 59.25 11.41
N GLY A 129 -16.30 59.06 10.08
CA GLY A 129 -16.08 60.13 9.12
C GLY A 129 -17.07 61.30 9.28
N HIS A 130 -18.36 61.00 9.45
CA HIS A 130 -19.38 62.01 9.71
C HIS A 130 -19.17 62.74 11.05
N ALA A 131 -18.82 62.02 12.12
CA ALA A 131 -18.57 62.63 13.43
C ALA A 131 -17.38 63.61 13.41
N LEU A 132 -16.33 63.31 12.64
CA LEU A 132 -15.16 64.17 12.49
C LEU A 132 -15.45 65.43 11.65
N LEU A 133 -16.29 65.33 10.62
CA LEU A 133 -16.66 66.46 9.76
C LEU A 133 -17.75 67.35 10.39
N GLY A 134 -18.68 66.77 11.15
CA GLY A 134 -19.77 67.51 11.83
C GLY A 134 -19.34 68.30 13.06
N GLY A 135 -18.17 68.02 13.63
CA GLY A 135 -17.60 68.75 14.77
C GLY A 135 -16.81 70.02 14.39
N ALA A 136 -16.74 70.39 13.11
CA ALA A 136 -15.94 71.50 12.59
C ALA A 136 -16.76 72.75 12.17
N LEU A 137 -18.04 72.83 12.56
CA LEU A 137 -18.92 74.02 12.42
C LEU A 137 -19.32 74.53 13.80
#